data_AF-A0A9N9A294-F1
#
_entry.id   AF-A0A9N9A294-F1
#
_cell.length_a   1.000
_cell.length_b   1.000
_cell.length_c   1.000
_cell.angle_alpha   90.00
_cell.angle_beta   90.00
_cell.angle_gamma   90.00
#
_symmetry.space_group_name_H-M   'P 1'
#
loop_
_entity.id
_entity.type
_entity.pdbx_description
1 polymer ?
#
loop_
_entity_poly.entity_id
_entity_poly.type
_entity_poly.pdbx_seq_one_letter_code
_entity_poly.pdbx_strand_id
1 'polypeptide(L)'
;MTEQGVINDQDEPTCSLRQEFDTMFYCYSIGGQATNYYRYGTRKDCKRYRDNLRFCWRTKFMNSEEKKKAFKERAEQKEEKLKDGPNCLDIWELREQPPVDFPPVVD
;
A
#
# COMPACT_ATOMS: atom_id res chain seq x y z
N MET A 1 -1.10 14.08 -2.25
CA MET A 1 -1.70 14.14 -3.59
C MET A 1 -1.01 13.06 -4.41
N THR A 2 -1.47 11.83 -4.58
CA THR A 2 -2.75 11.11 -4.47
C THR A 2 -2.79 10.26 -3.18
N GLU A 3 -3.85 9.60 -2.70
CA GLU A 3 -5.18 9.23 -3.21
C GLU A 3 -6.09 9.04 -1.98
N GLN A 4 -7.32 9.55 -2.03
CA GLN A 4 -8.39 9.03 -1.17
C GLN A 4 -8.80 7.67 -1.76
N GLY A 5 -8.54 6.59 -1.04
CA GLY A 5 -9.13 5.28 -1.32
C GLY A 5 -10.44 5.15 -0.55
N VAL A 6 -11.52 5.73 -1.08
CA VAL A 6 -12.87 5.31 -0.72
C VAL A 6 -13.00 3.88 -1.25
N ILE A 7 -13.19 2.90 -0.36
CA ILE A 7 -13.45 1.51 -0.74
C ILE A 7 -14.92 1.47 -1.20
N ASN A 8 -15.14 1.52 -2.51
CA ASN A 8 -16.43 1.26 -3.12
C ASN A 8 -16.53 -0.25 -3.41
N ASP A 9 -17.61 -0.90 -2.96
CA ASP A 9 -17.87 -2.35 -3.11
C ASP A 9 -18.08 -2.80 -4.58
N GLN A 10 -17.98 -1.88 -5.55
CA GLN A 10 -18.19 -2.12 -6.99
C GLN A 10 -16.93 -1.92 -7.85
N ASP A 11 -15.79 -1.60 -7.22
CA ASP A 11 -14.52 -1.59 -7.94
C ASP A 11 -13.97 -3.02 -7.93
N GLU A 12 -13.95 -3.69 -9.09
CA GLU A 12 -13.10 -4.88 -9.23
C GLU A 12 -11.73 -4.54 -8.65
N PRO A 13 -11.06 -5.44 -7.89
CA PRO A 13 -9.74 -5.14 -7.35
C PRO A 13 -8.78 -4.95 -8.53
N THR A 14 -8.61 -3.70 -8.92
CA THR A 14 -7.93 -3.32 -10.15
C THR A 14 -6.53 -2.92 -9.76
N CYS A 15 -5.65 -3.91 -9.72
CA CYS A 15 -4.25 -3.59 -9.80
C CYS A 15 -3.95 -3.01 -11.20
N SER A 16 -3.55 -1.74 -11.26
CA SER A 16 -3.15 -1.08 -12.50
C SER A 16 -1.71 -1.46 -12.85
N LEU A 17 -1.55 -2.33 -13.85
CA LEU A 17 -0.24 -2.84 -14.27
C LEU A 17 0.73 -1.72 -14.68
N ARG A 18 0.20 -0.66 -15.32
CA ARG A 18 0.98 0.49 -15.75
C ARG A 18 1.57 1.24 -14.56
N GLN A 19 0.74 1.58 -13.57
CA GLN A 19 1.18 2.32 -12.39
C GLN A 19 2.19 1.53 -11.55
N GLU A 20 1.96 0.22 -11.36
CA GLU A 20 2.90 -0.62 -10.62
C GLU A 20 4.24 -0.79 -11.35
N PHE A 21 4.22 -0.85 -12.68
CA PHE A 21 5.44 -0.86 -13.49
C PHE A 21 6.21 0.44 -13.37
N ASP A 22 5.54 1.58 -13.54
CA ASP A 22 6.16 2.91 -13.43
C ASP A 22 6.80 3.10 -12.05
N THR A 23 6.11 2.65 -10.99
CA THR A 23 6.62 2.70 -9.61
C THR A 23 7.85 1.81 -9.42
N MET A 24 7.82 0.58 -9.93
CA MET A 24 8.97 -0.33 -9.87
C MET A 24 10.16 0.25 -10.64
N PHE A 25 9.94 0.72 -11.86
CA PHE A 25 10.98 1.29 -12.72
C PHE A 25 11.62 2.52 -12.07
N TYR A 26 10.79 3.42 -11.54
CA TYR A 26 11.27 4.59 -10.81
C TYR A 26 12.13 4.21 -9.61
N CYS A 27 11.75 3.17 -8.85
CA CYS A 27 12.55 2.68 -7.73
C CYS A 27 13.94 2.20 -8.17
N TYR A 28 14.08 1.50 -9.31
CA TYR A 28 15.40 1.05 -9.78
C TYR A 28 16.20 2.13 -10.51
N SER A 29 15.55 3.20 -10.94
CA SER A 29 16.21 4.30 -11.61
C SER A 29 17.26 4.98 -10.71
N ILE A 30 18.33 5.50 -11.32
CA ILE A 30 19.39 6.22 -10.61
C ILE A 30 18.81 7.42 -9.86
N GLY A 31 17.87 8.15 -10.48
CA GLY A 31 17.21 9.30 -9.85
C GLY A 31 16.42 8.92 -8.60
N GLY A 32 15.68 7.80 -8.64
CA GLY A 32 14.94 7.31 -7.47
C GLY A 32 15.84 6.76 -6.36
N GLN A 33 17.05 6.30 -6.69
CA GLN A 33 18.02 5.74 -5.75
C GLN A 33 19.01 6.76 -5.18
N ALA A 34 19.21 7.91 -5.86
CA ALA A 34 20.22 8.89 -5.52
C ALA A 34 20.16 9.36 -4.05
N THR A 35 18.96 9.66 -3.54
CA THR A 35 18.78 10.09 -2.15
C THR A 35 19.12 9.00 -1.14
N ASN A 36 18.75 7.74 -1.41
CA ASN A 36 19.04 6.63 -0.49
C ASN A 36 20.54 6.34 -0.48
N TYR A 37 21.15 6.33 -1.67
CA TYR A 37 22.59 6.16 -1.81
C TYR A 37 23.37 7.28 -1.12
N TYR A 38 22.94 8.54 -1.25
CA TYR A 38 23.58 9.67 -0.58
C TYR A 38 23.44 9.61 0.95
N ARG A 39 22.26 9.27 1.47
CA ARG A 39 21.99 9.27 2.92
C ARG A 39 22.56 8.05 3.65
N TYR A 40 22.47 6.87 3.04
CA TYR A 40 22.76 5.61 3.70
C TYR A 40 23.91 4.83 3.06
N GLY A 41 24.44 5.27 1.91
CA GLY A 41 25.50 4.56 1.18
C GLY A 41 25.05 3.26 0.49
N THR A 42 23.77 2.91 0.61
CA THR A 42 23.19 1.67 0.09
C THR A 42 22.10 1.96 -0.92
N ARG A 43 21.81 0.98 -1.78
CA ARG A 43 20.61 1.04 -2.63
C ARG A 43 19.39 0.67 -1.79
N LYS A 44 18.27 1.35 -2.04
CA LYS A 44 16.97 1.01 -1.46
C LYS A 44 16.50 -0.35 -1.98
N ASP A 45 15.96 -1.17 -1.08
CA ASP A 45 15.30 -2.42 -1.44
C ASP A 45 13.98 -2.18 -2.20
N CYS A 46 14.01 -2.45 -3.51
CA CYS A 46 12.84 -2.34 -4.39
C CYS A 46 11.98 -3.62 -4.48
N LYS A 47 12.22 -4.61 -3.60
CA LYS A 47 11.55 -5.91 -3.62
C LYS A 47 10.03 -5.80 -3.55
N ARG A 48 9.51 -4.92 -2.68
CA ARG A 48 8.07 -4.68 -2.51
C ARG A 48 7.38 -4.27 -3.82
N TYR A 49 7.99 -3.35 -4.57
CA TYR A 49 7.43 -2.85 -5.83
C TYR A 49 7.44 -3.92 -6.92
N ARG A 50 8.53 -4.69 -7.02
CA ARG A 50 8.60 -5.84 -7.93
C ARG A 50 7.56 -6.90 -7.58
N ASP A 51 7.35 -7.18 -6.29
CA ASP A 51 6.39 -8.18 -5.82
C ASP A 51 4.93 -7.72 -6.03
N ASN A 52 4.66 -6.42 -6.00
CA ASN A 52 3.38 -5.84 -6.44
C ASN A 52 3.17 -6.03 -7.94
N LEU A 53 4.15 -5.66 -8.76
CA LEU A 53 4.08 -5.83 -10.21
C LEU A 53 3.85 -7.31 -10.59
N ARG A 54 4.61 -8.23 -9.97
CA ARG A 54 4.48 -9.67 -10.21
C ARG A 54 3.07 -10.18 -9.87
N PHE A 55 2.50 -9.70 -8.77
CA PHE A 55 1.14 -10.06 -8.38
C PHE A 55 0.13 -9.52 -9.40
N CYS A 56 0.21 -8.24 -9.73
CA CYS A 56 -0.60 -7.58 -10.74
C CYS A 56 -0.62 -8.36 -12.06
N TRP A 57 0.57 -8.72 -12.53
CA TRP A 57 0.74 -9.45 -13.78
C TRP A 57 0.11 -10.84 -13.71
N ARG A 58 0.29 -11.56 -12.59
CA ARG A 58 -0.33 -12.89 -12.39
C ARG A 58 -1.85 -12.82 -12.37
N THR A 59 -2.43 -11.79 -11.74
CA THR A 59 -3.90 -11.66 -11.64
C THR A 59 -4.58 -11.46 -13.00
N LYS A 60 -3.86 -11.03 -14.05
CA LYS A 60 -4.39 -10.91 -15.41
C LYS A 60 -4.74 -12.24 -16.06
N PHE A 61 -4.10 -13.33 -15.62
CA PHE A 61 -4.31 -14.67 -16.16
C PHE A 61 -5.26 -15.53 -15.30
N MET A 62 -5.80 -14.98 -14.22
CA MET A 62 -6.69 -15.67 -13.29
C MET A 62 -8.16 -15.46 -13.67
N ASN A 63 -9.02 -16.41 -13.30
CA ASN A 63 -10.47 -16.25 -13.42
C ASN A 63 -10.99 -15.18 -12.44
N SER A 64 -12.17 -14.62 -12.68
CA SER A 64 -12.73 -13.54 -11.82
C SER A 64 -12.84 -13.97 -10.35
N GLU A 65 -13.27 -15.20 -10.07
CA GLU A 65 -13.39 -15.73 -8.71
C GLU A 65 -12.02 -15.96 -8.03
N GLU A 66 -11.05 -16.51 -8.77
CA GLU A 66 -9.69 -16.72 -8.27
C GLU A 66 -8.97 -15.39 -8.01
N LYS A 67 -9.21 -14.40 -8.86
CA LYS A 67 -8.69 -13.03 -8.70
C LYS A 67 -9.20 -12.43 -7.40
N LYS A 68 -10.51 -12.43 -7.15
CA LYS A 68 -11.10 -11.91 -5.89
C LYS A 68 -10.48 -12.58 -4.67
N LYS A 69 -10.35 -13.92 -4.69
CA LYS A 69 -9.72 -14.68 -3.60
C LYS A 69 -8.26 -14.27 -3.38
N ALA A 70 -7.47 -14.16 -4.45
CA ALA A 70 -6.06 -13.77 -4.35
C ALA A 70 -5.86 -12.34 -3.82
N PHE A 71 -6.77 -11.42 -4.15
CA PHE A 71 -6.75 -10.07 -3.59
C PHE A 71 -7.10 -10.04 -2.10
N LYS A 72 -8.11 -10.81 -1.69
CA LYS A 72 -8.48 -10.97 -0.28
C LYS A 72 -7.31 -11.53 0.54
N GLU A 73 -6.71 -12.62 0.08
CA GLU A 73 -5.57 -13.24 0.75
C GLU A 73 -4.38 -12.28 0.87
N ARG A 74 -4.11 -11.48 -0.18
CA ARG A 74 -3.04 -10.47 -0.13
C ARG A 74 -3.35 -9.34 0.85
N ALA A 75 -4.62 -8.94 0.98
CA ALA A 75 -5.03 -7.92 1.96
C ALA A 75 -4.84 -8.45 3.38
N GLU A 76 -5.29 -9.67 3.67
CA GLU A 76 -5.10 -10.35 4.95
C GLU A 76 -3.61 -10.46 5.30
N GLN A 77 -2.76 -10.92 4.38
CA GLN A 77 -1.30 -10.98 4.60
C GLN A 77 -0.65 -9.61 4.86
N LYS A 78 -1.20 -8.52 4.30
CA LYS A 78 -0.69 -7.16 4.58
C LYS A 78 -1.11 -6.70 5.96
N GLU A 79 -2.35 -6.99 6.36
CA GLU A 79 -2.85 -6.68 7.69
C GLU A 79 -2.09 -7.45 8.77
N GLU A 80 -1.83 -8.74 8.56
CA GLU A 80 -1.01 -9.55 9.46
C GLU A 80 0.40 -8.96 9.62
N LYS A 81 1.07 -8.60 8.52
CA LYS A 81 2.40 -7.96 8.58
C LYS A 81 2.39 -6.59 9.25
N LEU A 82 1.29 -5.85 9.14
CA LEU A 82 1.14 -4.58 9.83
C LEU A 82 0.96 -4.77 11.34
N LYS A 83 0.23 -5.82 11.74
CA LYS A 83 0.02 -6.19 13.15
C LYS A 83 1.29 -6.75 13.81
N ASP A 84 2.15 -7.43 13.04
CA ASP A 84 3.42 -7.99 13.52
C ASP A 84 4.48 -6.92 13.82
N GLY A 85 4.40 -5.76 13.16
CA GLY A 85 5.31 -4.65 13.40
C GLY A 85 4.92 -3.76 14.59
N PRO A 86 5.82 -2.88 15.06
CA PRO A 86 5.48 -1.86 16.03
C PRO A 86 4.37 -0.97 15.44
N ASN A 87 3.21 -0.98 16.08
CA ASN A 87 2.01 -0.31 15.62
C ASN A 87 1.62 0.79 16.61
N CYS A 88 0.95 1.85 16.14
CA CYS A 88 0.40 2.87 17.03
C CYS A 88 -0.63 2.29 18.01
N LEU A 89 -1.32 1.21 17.64
CA LEU A 89 -2.24 0.48 18.52
C LEU A 89 -1.56 -0.16 19.75
N ASP A 90 -0.23 -0.31 19.73
CA ASP A 90 0.53 -0.80 20.88
C ASP A 90 0.67 0.26 21.98
N ILE A 91 0.63 1.54 21.58
CA ILE A 91 0.77 2.67 22.51
C ILE A 91 -0.61 3.28 22.81
N TRP A 92 -1.49 3.39 21.79
CA TRP A 92 -2.72 4.17 21.85
C TRP A 92 -3.94 3.29 21.56
N GLU A 93 -4.92 3.35 22.44
CA GLU A 93 -6.20 2.66 22.26
C GLU A 93 -7.09 3.37 21.23
N LEU A 94 -7.91 2.60 20.51
CA LEU A 94 -8.85 3.16 19.55
C LEU A 94 -9.92 3.97 20.29
N ARG A 95 -10.14 5.22 19.89
CA ARG A 95 -11.20 6.04 20.49
C ARG A 95 -12.57 5.56 20.01
N GLU A 96 -13.47 5.28 20.94
CA GLU A 96 -14.87 4.95 20.64
C GLU A 96 -15.74 6.18 20.34
N GLN A 97 -15.38 7.34 20.89
CA GLN A 97 -16.15 8.57 20.77
C GLN A 97 -15.27 9.72 20.25
N PRO A 98 -15.84 10.63 19.43
CA PRO A 98 -15.13 11.82 18.99
C PRO A 98 -14.80 12.74 20.18
N PRO A 99 -13.73 13.54 20.09
CA PRO A 99 -13.43 14.56 21.10
C PRO A 99 -14.60 15.55 21.24
N VAL A 100 -14.83 16.02 22.48
CA VAL A 100 -16.00 16.86 22.84
C VAL A 100 -16.12 18.15 21.99
N ASP A 101 -15.00 18.69 21.49
CA ASP A 101 -14.95 19.99 20.77
C ASP A 101 -14.33 19.90 19.36
N PHE A 102 -14.54 18.81 18.61
CA PHE A 102 -13.99 18.66 17.24
C PHE A 102 -15.10 18.55 16.18
N PRO A 103 -15.11 19.40 15.12
CA PRO A 103 -14.19 20.50 14.82
C PRO A 103 -14.44 21.75 15.68
N PRO A 104 -13.39 22.50 16.05
CA PRO A 104 -13.57 23.74 16.83
C PRO A 104 -14.37 24.75 16.01
N VAL A 105 -15.27 25.47 16.69
CA VAL A 105 -15.94 26.63 16.09
C VAL A 105 -14.86 27.70 15.87
N VAL A 106 -14.64 28.06 14.61
CA VAL A 106 -13.76 29.18 14.26
C VAL A 106 -14.62 30.44 14.37
N ASP A 107 -14.31 31.31 15.32
CA ASP A 107 -14.88 32.66 15.39
C ASP A 107 -14.44 33.53 14.19
#